data_AF-A0A1B6ISS7-F1
#
_entry.id   AF-A0A1B6ISS7-F1
#
_cell.length_a   1.000
_cell.length_b   1.000
_cell.length_c   1.000
_cell.angle_alpha   90.00
_cell.angle_beta   90.00
_cell.angle_gamma   90.00
#
_symmetry.space_group_name_H-M   'P 1'
#
loop_
_entity.id
_entity.type
_entity.pdbx_description
1 polymer ?
#
loop_
_entity_poly.entity_id
_entity_poly.type
_entity_poly.pdbx_seq_one_letter_code
_entity_poly.pdbx_strand_id
1 'polypeptide(L)'
;RNGELLEVDKLPEEDRDRYLIQDNVLTIRYLNPERDPAMYQCRARNDLRTKYSSAQLRVLSLKPSFKKRPLETETYAAEGGNVTIICSPEAAPRPKFTWKKDSLVIGSGGTESCWRWTSCQKKTGTDT
;
A
#
# COMPACT_ATOMS: atom_id res chain seq x y z
N ARG A 1 10.05 -12.24 -19.16
CA ARG A 1 8.81 -11.45 -19.19
C ARG A 1 8.15 -11.62 -20.54
N ASN A 2 6.88 -12.05 -20.64
CA ASN A 2 6.17 -12.23 -21.92
C ASN A 2 6.92 -13.11 -22.96
N GLY A 3 7.67 -14.11 -22.48
CA GLY A 3 8.49 -14.99 -23.32
C GLY A 3 9.94 -14.55 -23.52
N GLU A 4 10.29 -13.30 -23.24
CA GLU A 4 11.67 -12.81 -23.30
C GLU A 4 12.44 -13.13 -22.01
N LEU A 5 13.69 -13.56 -22.13
CA LEU A 5 14.54 -13.84 -20.96
C LEU A 5 14.95 -12.52 -20.30
N LEU A 6 14.75 -12.42 -18.98
CA LEU A 6 15.22 -11.27 -18.22
C LEU A 6 16.71 -11.45 -17.91
N GLU A 7 17.57 -10.85 -18.73
CA GLU A 7 19.02 -10.87 -18.53
C GLU A 7 19.45 -9.61 -17.77
N VAL A 8 19.63 -9.74 -16.45
CA VAL A 8 19.91 -8.60 -15.54
C VAL A 8 21.12 -7.77 -15.99
N ASP A 9 22.15 -8.43 -16.53
CA ASP A 9 23.39 -7.79 -16.99
C ASP A 9 23.22 -6.97 -18.28
N LYS A 10 22.15 -7.21 -19.04
CA LYS A 10 21.84 -6.53 -20.30
C LYS A 10 20.68 -5.54 -20.18
N LEU A 11 20.24 -5.26 -18.96
CA LEU A 11 19.18 -4.30 -18.74
C LEU A 11 19.65 -2.86 -19.07
N PRO A 12 18.74 -2.01 -19.58
CA PRO A 12 18.96 -0.58 -19.65
C PRO A 12 19.39 -0.02 -18.29
N GLU A 13 20.17 1.05 -18.26
CA GLU A 13 20.67 1.63 -17.00
C GLU A 13 19.55 2.00 -16.02
N GLU A 14 18.39 2.41 -16.52
CA GLU A 14 17.19 2.69 -15.74
C GLU A 14 16.66 1.49 -14.94
N ASP A 15 16.95 0.26 -15.39
CA ASP A 15 16.40 -0.98 -14.85
C ASP A 15 17.43 -1.83 -14.10
N ARG A 16 18.74 -1.49 -14.16
CA ARG A 16 19.84 -2.25 -13.52
C ARG A 16 19.63 -2.50 -12.03
N ASP A 17 19.12 -1.50 -11.31
CA ASP A 17 18.89 -1.59 -9.85
C ASP A 17 17.44 -1.96 -9.49
N ARG A 18 16.57 -2.11 -10.49
CA ARG A 18 15.15 -2.43 -10.28
C ARG A 18 14.90 -3.92 -10.21
N TYR A 19 15.54 -4.71 -11.08
CA TYR A 19 15.36 -6.16 -11.13
C TYR A 19 16.52 -6.87 -10.44
N LEU A 20 16.26 -7.49 -9.31
CA LEU A 20 17.25 -8.20 -8.51
C LEU A 20 16.90 -9.69 -8.48
N ILE A 21 17.86 -10.54 -8.84
CA ILE A 21 17.72 -12.00 -8.75
C ILE A 21 18.72 -12.50 -7.71
N GLN A 22 18.23 -12.96 -6.56
CA GLN A 22 19.03 -13.51 -5.46
C GLN A 22 18.32 -14.74 -4.90
N ASP A 23 19.05 -15.83 -4.64
CA ASP A 23 18.51 -17.08 -4.08
C ASP A 23 17.29 -17.64 -4.84
N ASN A 24 17.31 -17.55 -6.18
CA ASN A 24 16.20 -17.93 -7.07
C ASN A 24 14.92 -17.10 -6.91
N VAL A 25 15.00 -15.94 -6.26
CA VAL A 25 13.90 -14.98 -6.08
C VAL A 25 14.14 -13.76 -6.97
N LEU A 26 13.14 -13.43 -7.80
CA LEU A 26 13.10 -12.17 -8.54
C LEU A 26 12.40 -11.10 -7.68
N THR A 27 13.11 -10.02 -7.38
CA THR A 27 12.57 -8.82 -6.73
C THR A 27 12.53 -7.68 -7.74
N ILE A 28 11.37 -7.03 -7.88
CA ILE A 28 11.17 -5.85 -8.73
C ILE A 28 10.92 -4.65 -7.84
N ARG A 29 11.86 -3.69 -7.82
CA ARG A 29 11.75 -2.45 -7.06
C ARG A 29 11.04 -1.36 -7.86
N TYR A 30 10.32 -0.51 -7.16
CA TYR A 30 9.58 0.63 -7.72
C TYR A 30 8.68 0.19 -8.89
N LEU A 31 7.59 -0.52 -8.53
CA LEU A 31 6.66 -1.08 -9.51
C LEU A 31 6.05 0.03 -10.37
N ASN A 32 6.17 -0.12 -11.69
CA ASN A 32 5.52 0.69 -12.69
C ASN A 32 4.23 -0.03 -13.16
N PRO A 33 3.04 0.56 -12.96
CA PRO A 33 1.76 -0.09 -13.29
C PRO A 33 1.49 -0.26 -14.78
N GLU A 34 2.23 0.43 -15.65
CA GLU A 34 2.08 0.31 -17.11
C GLU A 34 3.05 -0.72 -17.69
N ARG A 35 4.27 -0.77 -17.15
CA ARG A 35 5.33 -1.66 -17.65
C ARG A 35 5.36 -2.98 -16.92
N ASP A 36 5.28 -3.04 -15.60
CA ASP A 36 5.63 -4.27 -14.88
C ASP A 36 4.56 -5.38 -14.90
N PRO A 37 3.24 -5.13 -15.08
CA PRO A 37 2.25 -6.19 -15.22
C PRO A 37 2.56 -7.12 -16.41
N ALA A 38 2.82 -8.38 -16.11
CA ALA A 38 3.18 -9.39 -17.10
C ALA A 38 3.09 -10.80 -16.52
N MET A 39 3.23 -11.80 -17.40
CA MET A 39 3.57 -13.16 -16.99
C MET A 39 5.09 -13.28 -16.79
N TYR A 40 5.49 -13.62 -15.57
CA TYR A 40 6.86 -13.95 -15.20
C TYR A 40 7.01 -15.46 -15.11
N GLN A 41 8.17 -15.96 -15.52
CA GLN A 41 8.44 -17.38 -15.54
C GLN A 41 9.82 -17.65 -14.97
N CYS A 42 9.89 -18.56 -14.01
CA CYS A 42 11.15 -19.11 -13.53
C CYS A 42 11.52 -20.32 -14.39
N ARG A 43 12.75 -20.32 -14.91
CA ARG A 43 13.29 -21.40 -15.74
C ARG A 43 14.38 -22.13 -14.96
N ALA A 44 14.10 -23.37 -14.56
CA ALA A 44 15.08 -24.27 -13.97
C ALA A 44 15.64 -25.20 -15.05
N ARG A 45 16.95 -25.21 -15.25
CA ARG A 45 17.62 -26.02 -16.26
C ARG A 45 18.71 -26.88 -15.62
N ASN A 46 18.74 -28.16 -15.97
CA ASN A 46 19.91 -29.02 -15.86
C ASN A 46 20.29 -29.53 -17.26
N ASP A 47 21.35 -30.35 -17.36
CA ASP A 47 21.89 -30.80 -18.64
C ASP A 47 20.90 -31.65 -19.46
N LEU A 48 19.95 -32.30 -18.81
CA LEU A 48 19.01 -33.23 -19.43
C LEU A 48 17.62 -32.63 -19.68
N ARG A 49 17.23 -31.62 -18.90
CA ARG A 49 15.86 -31.12 -18.85
C ARG A 49 15.80 -29.64 -18.48
N THR A 50 14.79 -28.97 -19.01
CA THR A 50 14.37 -27.65 -18.54
C THR A 50 12.92 -27.73 -18.07
N LYS A 51 12.63 -27.10 -16.94
CA LYS A 51 11.29 -26.95 -16.36
C LYS A 51 10.99 -25.49 -16.11
N TYR A 52 9.70 -25.16 -16.15
CA TYR A 52 9.19 -23.81 -16.04
C TYR A 52 8.10 -23.73 -14.98
N SER A 53 8.07 -22.62 -14.25
CA SER A 53 6.97 -22.24 -13.36
C SER A 53 6.58 -20.79 -13.66
N SER A 54 5.29 -20.50 -13.77
CA SER A 54 4.78 -19.20 -14.22
C SER A 54 3.93 -18.52 -13.15
N ALA A 55 4.02 -17.19 -13.06
CA ALA A 55 3.19 -16.37 -12.18
C ALA A 55 2.77 -15.08 -12.90
N GLN A 56 1.54 -14.61 -12.64
CA GLN A 56 1.06 -13.33 -13.15
C GLN A 56 1.33 -12.22 -12.14
N LEU A 57 2.06 -11.18 -12.55
CA LEU A 57 2.17 -9.95 -11.78
C LEU A 57 1.04 -8.99 -12.17
N ARG A 58 0.25 -8.56 -11.18
CA ARG A 58 -0.75 -7.51 -11.32
C ARG A 58 -0.38 -6.37 -10.41
N VAL A 59 -0.32 -5.16 -10.95
CA VAL A 59 -0.07 -3.93 -10.17
C VAL A 59 -1.40 -3.20 -10.04
N LEU A 60 -1.86 -2.99 -8.81
CA LEU A 60 -3.14 -2.34 -8.53
C LEU A 60 -2.92 -0.86 -8.20
N SER A 61 -3.78 -0.01 -8.74
CA SER A 61 -3.86 1.42 -8.40
C SER A 61 -5.30 1.76 -8.03
N LEU A 62 -5.56 1.89 -6.73
CA LEU A 62 -6.88 2.16 -6.17
C LEU A 62 -6.79 3.39 -5.28
N LYS A 63 -7.53 4.44 -5.65
CA LYS A 63 -7.72 5.61 -4.78
C LYS A 63 -8.39 5.16 -3.47
N PRO A 64 -8.02 5.75 -2.32
CA PRO A 64 -8.68 5.45 -1.05
C PRO A 64 -10.20 5.59 -1.13
N SER A 65 -10.91 4.54 -0.72
CA SER A 65 -12.37 4.47 -0.74
C SER A 65 -12.91 3.84 0.55
N PHE A 66 -13.94 4.46 1.13
CA PHE A 66 -14.63 3.94 2.31
C PHE A 66 -15.94 3.23 1.96
N LYS A 67 -16.22 2.93 0.68
CA LYS A 67 -17.50 2.35 0.26
C LYS A 67 -17.85 1.03 0.96
N LYS A 68 -16.86 0.15 1.17
CA LYS A 68 -17.08 -1.13 1.86
C LYS A 68 -17.01 -1.02 3.38
N ARG A 69 -16.27 -0.04 3.89
CA ARG A 69 -16.09 0.22 5.33
C ARG A 69 -16.24 1.71 5.57
N PRO A 70 -17.49 2.21 5.65
CA PRO A 70 -17.75 3.62 5.88
C PRO A 70 -17.14 4.06 7.22
N LEU A 71 -16.67 5.30 7.25
CA LEU A 71 -16.28 5.93 8.51
C LEU A 71 -17.54 6.35 9.26
N GLU A 72 -17.58 6.12 10.57
CA GLU A 72 -18.65 6.66 11.40
C GLU A 72 -18.60 8.19 11.40
N THR A 73 -19.74 8.83 11.17
CA THR A 73 -19.84 10.30 11.17
C THR A 73 -19.74 10.87 12.58
N GLU A 74 -20.12 10.07 13.59
CA GLU A 74 -20.11 10.45 15.00
C GLU A 74 -19.67 9.25 15.84
N THR A 75 -18.83 9.50 16.83
CA THR A 75 -18.42 8.49 17.82
C THR A 75 -18.52 9.12 19.21
N TYR A 76 -19.27 8.47 20.10
CA TYR A 76 -19.53 8.97 21.45
C TYR A 76 -18.49 8.43 22.43
N ALA A 77 -18.09 9.28 23.39
CA ALA A 77 -17.17 8.90 24.44
C ALA A 77 -17.54 9.61 25.74
N ALA A 78 -17.36 8.93 26.88
CA ALA A 78 -17.50 9.54 28.19
C ALA A 78 -16.36 10.54 28.44
N GLU A 79 -16.62 11.55 29.27
CA GLU A 79 -15.56 12.45 29.73
C GLU A 79 -14.46 11.65 30.47
N GLY A 80 -13.20 11.86 30.09
CA GLY A 80 -12.07 11.04 30.56
C GLY A 80 -12.02 9.61 30.00
N GLY A 81 -13.02 9.19 29.23
CA GLY A 81 -13.06 7.91 28.52
C GLY A 81 -12.18 7.88 27.27
N ASN A 82 -11.93 6.67 26.77
CA ASN A 82 -11.16 6.47 25.54
C ASN A 82 -12.09 6.33 24.32
N VAL A 83 -11.64 6.81 23.17
CA VAL A 83 -12.33 6.68 21.90
C VAL A 83 -11.36 6.29 20.80
N THR A 84 -11.78 5.36 19.94
CA THR A 84 -10.98 4.90 18.80
C THR A 84 -11.77 5.16 17.52
N ILE A 85 -11.20 5.97 16.62
CA ILE A 85 -11.77 6.20 15.29
C ILE A 85 -11.02 5.31 14.30
N ILE A 86 -11.73 4.33 13.71
CA ILE A 86 -11.13 3.35 12.81
C ILE A 86 -11.08 3.91 11.39
N CYS A 87 -9.87 4.03 10.81
CA CYS A 87 -9.68 4.46 9.43
C CYS A 87 -9.08 3.32 8.61
N SER A 88 -9.92 2.64 7.83
CA SER A 88 -9.52 1.48 7.02
C SER A 88 -10.11 1.52 5.60
N PRO A 89 -9.70 2.51 4.77
CA PRO A 89 -10.13 2.58 3.38
C PRO A 89 -9.60 1.41 2.57
N GLU A 90 -10.30 1.06 1.50
CA GLU A 90 -9.73 0.25 0.42
C GLU A 90 -8.83 1.15 -0.44
N ALA A 91 -7.56 0.78 -0.53
CA ALA A 91 -6.55 1.53 -1.28
C ALA A 91 -5.42 0.61 -1.71
N ALA A 92 -4.81 0.94 -2.85
CA ALA A 92 -3.61 0.29 -3.36
C ALA A 92 -2.77 1.34 -4.11
N PRO A 93 -1.47 1.52 -3.80
CA PRO A 93 -0.70 0.86 -2.74
C PRO A 93 -1.18 1.25 -1.32
N ARG A 94 -0.55 0.69 -0.27
CA ARG A 94 -0.86 1.05 1.12
C ARG A 94 -0.80 2.58 1.28
N PRO A 95 -1.89 3.24 1.74
CA PRO A 95 -1.94 4.69 1.85
C PRO A 95 -1.16 5.18 3.07
N LYS A 96 -0.82 6.48 3.07
CA LYS A 96 -0.36 7.19 4.25
C LYS A 96 -1.54 7.89 4.91
N PHE A 97 -1.62 7.81 6.24
CA PHE A 97 -2.69 8.43 7.01
C PHE A 97 -2.23 9.72 7.68
N THR A 98 -3.15 10.67 7.76
CA THR A 98 -2.97 11.93 8.50
C THR A 98 -4.29 12.27 9.16
N TRP A 99 -4.26 12.49 10.46
CA TRP A 99 -5.43 12.87 11.23
C TRP A 99 -5.45 14.39 11.39
N LYS A 100 -6.61 14.98 11.12
CA LYS A 100 -6.83 16.42 11.27
C LYS A 100 -8.06 16.68 12.11
N LYS A 101 -7.98 17.74 12.91
CA LYS A 101 -9.11 18.30 13.64
C LYS A 101 -9.15 19.80 13.38
N ASP A 102 -10.27 20.30 12.88
CA ASP A 102 -10.43 21.72 12.53
C ASP A 102 -9.29 22.23 11.63
N SER A 103 -8.90 21.41 10.65
CA SER A 103 -7.76 21.61 9.72
C SER A 103 -6.35 21.50 10.32
N LEU A 104 -6.21 21.43 11.64
CA LEU A 104 -4.94 21.20 12.32
C LEU A 104 -4.57 19.72 12.31
N VAL A 105 -3.33 19.40 11.92
CA VAL A 105 -2.81 18.02 11.99
C VAL A 105 -2.58 17.64 13.44
N ILE A 106 -3.27 16.61 13.90
CA ILE A 106 -3.16 16.09 15.27
C ILE A 106 -2.26 14.84 15.35
N GLY A 107 -1.89 14.26 14.20
CA GLY A 107 -0.98 13.12 14.11
C GLY A 107 -0.68 12.72 12.67
N SER A 108 0.55 12.27 12.43
CA SER A 108 1.05 11.80 11.13
C SER A 108 1.78 10.46 11.29
N GLY A 109 1.42 9.44 10.49
CA GLY A 109 1.82 8.03 10.67
C GLY A 109 0.94 7.33 11.71
N GLY A 110 0.71 6.02 11.75
CA GLY A 110 1.22 4.89 10.99
C GLY A 110 0.25 3.70 11.02
N THR A 111 0.68 2.61 10.40
CA THR A 111 0.06 1.27 10.31
C THR A 111 -0.78 0.85 11.52
N GLU A 112 -2.07 0.58 11.29
CA GLU A 112 -2.96 -0.27 12.12
C GLU A 112 -2.92 -0.11 13.66
N SER A 113 -2.45 0.98 14.25
CA SER A 113 -2.34 1.09 15.72
C SER A 113 -2.71 2.46 16.24
N CYS A 114 -3.61 2.43 17.24
CA CYS A 114 -4.23 3.53 17.96
C CYS A 114 -3.27 4.67 18.30
N TRP A 115 -3.68 5.89 17.96
CA TRP A 115 -3.18 7.08 18.65
C TRP A 115 -4.12 7.41 19.81
N ARG A 116 -3.53 7.76 20.95
CA ARG A 116 -4.19 8.01 22.22
C ARG A 116 -3.86 9.43 22.65
N TRP A 117 -4.71 10.42 22.38
CA TRP A 117 -4.65 11.76 23.01
C TRP A 117 -5.98 12.54 22.97
N THR A 118 -6.02 13.52 23.88
CA THR A 118 -7.11 14.27 24.50
C THR A 118 -7.44 15.60 23.81
N SER A 119 -8.75 15.83 23.62
CA SER A 119 -9.45 17.14 23.48
C SER A 119 -9.44 17.92 22.14
N CYS A 120 -10.64 18.33 21.68
CA CYS A 120 -10.96 19.75 21.45
C CYS A 120 -12.36 20.02 22.01
N GLN A 121 -12.50 21.26 22.47
CA GLN A 121 -13.68 21.90 22.99
C GLN A 121 -14.80 22.09 21.95
N LYS A 122 -16.00 22.20 22.50
CA LYS A 122 -17.32 22.40 21.89
C LYS A 122 -17.48 23.87 21.51
N LYS A 123 -17.92 24.18 20.29
CA LYS A 123 -18.71 25.41 20.04
C LYS A 123 -20.16 24.99 19.87
N THR A 124 -20.94 25.15 20.93
CA THR A 124 -22.40 25.17 20.89
C THR A 124 -22.87 26.55 21.29
N GLY A 125 -23.85 27.08 20.56
CA GLY A 125 -24.70 28.16 21.05
C GLY A 125 -24.92 29.26 20.03
N THR A 126 -26.01 29.10 19.26
CA THR A 126 -26.89 30.19 18.84
C THR A 126 -27.32 31.03 20.04
N ASP A 127 -27.30 32.35 19.91
CA ASP A 127 -28.18 33.26 20.67
C ASP A 127 -28.51 34.46 19.78
N THR A 128 -29.81 34.69 19.58
CA THR A 128 -30.55 35.84 18.98
C THR A 128 -29.93 36.64 17.84
#